data_AF-A0A411NQA2-F1
#
_entry.id   AF-A0A411NQA2-F1
#
_cell.length_a   1.000
_cell.length_b   1.000
_cell.length_c   1.000
_cell.angle_alpha   90.00
_cell.angle_beta   90.00
_cell.angle_gamma   90.00
#
_symmetry.space_group_name_H-M   'P 1'
#
loop_
_entity.id
_entity.type
_entity.pdbx_description
1 polymer ?
#
loop_
_entity_poly.entity_id
_entity_poly.type
_entity_poly.pdbx_seq_one_letter_code
_entity_poly.pdbx_strand_id
1 'polypeptide(L)'
;DSDDLAGIKTHEYCTNNQPDDNSYHIDPYPYLAKWGISREQFKQDIENGLTIEAGWQQNDTGTWYVHSDGSYPKDKFEKVNGTWYYFDGSGYMLA
;
A
#
# COMPACT_ATOMS: atom_id res chain seq x y z
N ASP A 1 -0.17 -14.53 4.12
CA ASP A 1 0.33 -15.91 4.35
C ASP A 1 0.37 -16.66 3.04
N SER A 2 1.47 -17.36 2.74
CA SER A 2 1.49 -18.25 1.56
C SER A 2 0.51 -19.41 1.75
N ASP A 3 0.03 -19.99 0.66
CA ASP A 3 -1.01 -21.02 0.72
C ASP A 3 -0.46 -22.41 1.06
N ASP A 4 0.82 -22.67 0.78
CA ASP A 4 1.51 -23.93 1.08
C ASP A 4 1.87 -24.09 2.56
N LEU A 5 2.24 -25.30 3.00
CA LEU A 5 2.78 -25.51 4.35
C LEU A 5 4.04 -24.66 4.60
N ALA A 6 4.93 -24.59 3.61
CA ALA A 6 6.14 -23.77 3.65
C ALA A 6 5.88 -22.33 3.17
N GLY A 7 6.80 -21.43 3.54
CA GLY A 7 6.81 -20.04 3.08
C GLY A 7 6.61 -19.03 4.19
N ILE A 8 6.25 -17.80 3.83
CA ILE A 8 6.12 -16.68 4.78
C ILE A 8 4.77 -16.77 5.48
N LYS A 9 4.83 -16.92 6.82
CA LYS A 9 3.69 -16.95 7.74
C LYS A 9 3.76 -15.77 8.70
N THR A 10 2.64 -15.10 8.89
CA THR A 10 2.49 -14.06 9.89
C THR A 10 2.43 -14.66 11.29
N HIS A 11 2.68 -13.85 12.31
CA HIS A 11 2.51 -14.30 13.70
C HIS A 11 1.06 -14.68 13.96
N GLU A 12 0.09 -13.91 13.45
CA GLU A 12 -1.31 -14.29 13.50
C GLU A 12 -1.60 -15.67 12.89
N TYR A 13 -1.03 -15.97 11.72
CA TYR A 13 -1.20 -17.28 11.11
C TYR A 13 -0.63 -18.39 12.00
N CYS A 14 0.55 -18.19 12.57
CA CYS A 14 1.14 -19.15 13.50
C CYS A 14 0.25 -19.33 14.74
N THR A 15 -0.21 -18.25 15.38
CA THR A 15 -1.17 -18.29 16.50
C THR A 15 -2.39 -19.16 16.17
N ASN A 16 -2.93 -19.03 14.96
CA ASN A 16 -4.16 -19.73 14.57
C ASN A 16 -3.96 -21.17 14.09
N ASN A 17 -2.75 -21.57 13.68
CA ASN A 17 -2.53 -22.82 12.95
C ASN A 17 -1.40 -23.71 13.48
N GLN A 18 -0.50 -23.19 14.32
CA GLN A 18 0.61 -23.99 14.85
C GLN A 18 0.12 -24.95 15.95
N PRO A 19 0.61 -26.19 15.98
CA PRO A 19 0.27 -27.12 17.06
C PRO A 19 0.84 -26.61 18.40
N ASP A 20 0.16 -26.98 19.51
CA ASP A 20 0.56 -26.63 20.87
C ASP A 20 0.75 -25.12 21.11
N ASP A 21 -0.06 -24.29 20.45
CA ASP A 21 -0.01 -22.84 20.57
C ASP A 21 -0.53 -22.31 21.92
N ASN A 22 0.10 -21.25 22.41
CA ASN A 22 -0.32 -20.48 23.59
C ASN A 22 -0.27 -18.97 23.32
N SER A 23 -0.28 -18.56 22.05
CA SER A 23 -0.22 -17.18 21.63
C SER A 23 -1.61 -16.58 21.53
N TYR A 24 -1.71 -15.26 21.69
CA TYR A 24 -2.90 -14.47 21.36
C TYR A 24 -2.54 -13.31 20.42
N HIS A 25 -1.34 -13.37 19.85
CA HIS A 25 -0.81 -12.33 19.00
C HIS A 25 -1.41 -12.41 17.60
N ILE A 26 -1.71 -11.23 17.06
CA ILE A 26 -2.34 -11.07 15.75
C ILE A 26 -1.52 -10.14 14.82
N ASP A 27 -0.27 -9.85 15.18
CA ASP A 27 0.64 -9.08 14.33
C ASP A 27 1.00 -9.82 13.03
N PRO A 28 1.30 -9.08 11.94
CA PRO A 28 1.46 -7.63 11.85
C PRO A 28 0.17 -6.87 11.43
N TYR A 29 -0.93 -7.57 11.16
CA TYR A 29 -2.06 -7.00 10.43
C TYR A 29 -2.71 -5.75 11.06
N PRO A 30 -2.93 -5.65 12.39
CA PRO A 30 -3.52 -4.43 12.97
C PRO A 30 -2.64 -3.18 12.77
N TYR A 31 -1.32 -3.33 12.81
CA TYR A 31 -0.41 -2.20 12.59
C TYR A 31 -0.36 -1.79 11.12
N LEU A 32 -0.32 -2.77 10.21
CA LEU A 32 -0.36 -2.52 8.77
C LEU A 32 -1.68 -1.83 8.35
N ALA A 33 -2.81 -2.31 8.86
CA ALA A 33 -4.13 -1.75 8.57
C ALA A 33 -4.26 -0.29 9.03
N LYS A 34 -3.61 0.09 10.13
CA LYS A 34 -3.57 1.49 10.61
C LYS A 34 -2.94 2.43 9.57
N TRP A 35 -2.05 1.93 8.72
CA TRP A 35 -1.38 2.69 7.66
C TRP A 35 -1.96 2.40 6.27
N GLY A 36 -3.15 1.81 6.19
CA GLY A 36 -3.85 1.57 4.92
C GLY A 36 -3.42 0.33 4.16
N ILE A 37 -2.58 -0.54 4.74
CA ILE A 37 -2.19 -1.81 4.12
C ILE A 37 -3.16 -2.89 4.59
N SER A 38 -4.04 -3.35 3.69
CA SER A 38 -4.95 -4.46 3.99
C SER A 38 -4.21 -5.80 4.04
N ARG A 39 -4.90 -6.84 4.53
CA ARG A 39 -4.35 -8.21 4.53
C ARG A 39 -4.06 -8.71 3.12
N GLU A 40 -4.97 -8.39 2.19
CA GLU A 40 -4.89 -8.71 0.78
C GLU A 40 -3.73 -7.97 0.12
N GLN A 41 -3.59 -6.66 0.37
CA GLN A 41 -2.46 -5.88 -0.13
C GLN A 41 -1.13 -6.43 0.40
N PHE A 42 -1.06 -6.71 1.70
CA PHE A 42 0.16 -7.29 2.30
C PHE A 42 0.53 -8.64 1.68
N LYS A 43 -0.45 -9.53 1.43
CA LYS A 43 -0.21 -10.80 0.74
C LYS A 43 0.30 -10.55 -0.68
N GLN A 44 -0.36 -9.68 -1.43
CA GLN A 44 0.01 -9.34 -2.80
C GLN A 44 1.46 -8.80 -2.87
N ASP A 45 1.82 -7.89 -1.97
CA ASP A 45 3.16 -7.28 -1.91
C ASP A 45 4.25 -8.29 -1.54
N ILE A 46 3.95 -9.21 -0.63
CA ILE A 46 4.88 -10.29 -0.25
C ILE A 46 5.10 -11.27 -1.39
N GLU A 47 4.05 -11.59 -2.16
CA GLU A 47 4.11 -12.56 -3.25
C GLU A 47 4.70 -11.99 -4.54
N ASN A 48 4.49 -10.71 -4.81
CA ASN A 48 4.85 -10.09 -6.09
C ASN A 48 5.95 -9.03 -5.96
N GLY A 49 6.35 -8.68 -4.74
CA GLY A 49 7.24 -7.56 -4.45
C GLY A 49 6.51 -6.22 -4.42
N LEU A 50 7.15 -5.23 -3.79
CA LEU A 50 6.66 -3.85 -3.74
C LEU A 50 7.35 -3.00 -4.80
N THR A 51 6.57 -2.45 -5.73
CA THR A 51 7.04 -1.47 -6.72
C THR A 51 6.18 -0.22 -6.64
N ILE A 52 6.81 0.92 -6.30
CA ILE A 52 6.16 2.24 -6.34
C ILE A 52 6.72 3.00 -7.53
N GLU A 53 5.85 3.29 -8.51
CA GLU A 53 6.20 4.14 -9.65
C GLU A 53 5.97 5.61 -9.27
N ALA A 54 6.91 6.17 -8.53
CA ALA A 54 6.88 7.58 -8.14
C ALA A 54 7.14 8.51 -9.33
N GLY A 55 6.62 9.73 -9.23
CA GLY A 55 6.74 10.77 -10.25
C GLY A 55 5.44 11.00 -11.02
N TRP A 56 5.56 11.62 -12.19
CA TRP A 56 4.43 11.91 -13.06
C TRP A 56 3.94 10.64 -13.75
N GLN A 57 2.63 10.43 -13.67
CA GLN A 57 1.93 9.30 -14.25
C GLN A 57 0.82 9.80 -15.17
N GLN A 58 0.48 9.03 -16.21
CA GLN A 58 -0.52 9.42 -17.19
C GLN A 58 -1.31 8.21 -17.70
N ASN A 59 -2.60 8.42 -17.93
CA ASN A 59 -3.49 7.49 -18.61
C ASN A 59 -4.43 8.26 -19.56
N ASP A 60 -5.41 7.58 -20.14
CA ASP A 60 -6.37 8.16 -21.08
C ASP A 60 -7.28 9.26 -20.47
N THR A 61 -7.39 9.30 -19.14
CA THR A 61 -8.21 10.30 -18.42
C THR A 61 -7.41 11.55 -18.08
N GLY A 62 -6.13 11.40 -17.72
CA GLY A 62 -5.30 12.55 -17.37
C GLY A 62 -3.95 12.16 -16.76
N THR A 63 -3.31 13.18 -16.18
CA THR A 63 -1.99 13.08 -15.57
C THR A 63 -2.11 13.29 -14.06
N TRP A 64 -1.38 12.52 -13.25
CA TRP A 64 -1.30 12.69 -11.79
C TRP A 64 0.15 12.56 -11.32
N TYR A 65 0.41 12.89 -10.06
CA TYR A 65 1.75 12.82 -9.47
C TYR A 65 1.76 11.86 -8.28
N VAL A 66 2.68 10.90 -8.28
CA VAL A 66 2.86 9.93 -7.20
C VAL A 66 4.10 10.29 -6.38
N HIS A 67 3.94 10.45 -5.08
CA HIS A 67 5.04 10.66 -4.13
C HIS A 67 5.85 9.37 -3.93
N SER A 68 7.03 9.46 -3.32
CA SER A 68 7.90 8.31 -3.06
C SER A 68 7.29 7.25 -2.15
N ASP A 69 6.31 7.62 -1.33
CA ASP A 69 5.54 6.72 -0.46
C ASP A 69 4.30 6.13 -1.15
N GLY A 70 4.10 6.41 -2.44
CA GLY A 70 2.95 5.96 -3.23
C GLY A 70 1.69 6.81 -3.06
N SER A 71 1.68 7.78 -2.14
CA SER A 71 0.56 8.71 -2.00
C SER A 71 0.52 9.69 -3.18
N TYR A 72 -0.62 10.34 -3.40
CA TYR A 72 -0.80 11.32 -4.46
C TYR A 72 -1.75 12.45 -4.01
N PRO A 73 -1.58 13.67 -4.53
CA PRO A 73 -2.41 14.81 -4.16
C PRO A 73 -3.84 14.68 -4.69
N LYS A 74 -4.83 15.04 -3.87
CA LYS A 74 -6.26 15.11 -4.22
C LYS A 74 -6.90 16.34 -3.58
N ASP A 75 -7.76 17.03 -4.33
CA ASP A 75 -8.46 18.25 -3.91
C ASP A 75 -7.54 19.31 -3.27
N LYS A 76 -6.35 19.51 -3.84
CA LYS A 76 -5.37 20.46 -3.31
C LYS A 76 -4.39 20.97 -4.37
N PHE A 77 -3.78 22.11 -4.07
CA PHE A 77 -2.55 22.55 -4.72
C PHE A 77 -1.35 21.77 -4.19
N GLU A 78 -0.46 21.35 -5.08
CA GLU A 78 0.81 20.71 -4.75
C GLU A 78 1.94 21.31 -5.59
N LYS A 79 3.09 21.53 -4.98
CA LYS A 79 4.26 22.10 -5.68
C LYS A 79 5.20 20.99 -6.09
N VAL A 80 5.31 20.74 -7.39
CA VAL A 80 6.19 19.72 -7.96
C VAL A 80 7.33 20.40 -8.72
N ASN A 81 8.58 20.12 -8.32
CA ASN A 81 9.80 20.66 -8.96
C ASN A 81 9.81 22.18 -9.20
N GLY A 82 9.21 22.96 -8.28
CA GLY A 82 9.20 24.42 -8.37
C GLY A 82 7.90 25.02 -8.93
N THR A 83 7.06 24.22 -9.58
CA THR A 83 5.80 24.64 -10.22
C THR A 83 4.59 24.19 -9.39
N TRP A 84 3.57 25.04 -9.29
CA TRP A 84 2.32 24.73 -8.60
C TRP A 84 1.31 24.11 -9.57
N TYR A 85 0.68 23.02 -9.13
CA TYR A 85 -0.37 22.31 -9.86
C TYR A 85 -1.57 22.12 -8.95
N TYR A 86 -2.79 22.14 -9.51
CA TYR A 86 -4.00 21.76 -8.77
C TYR A 86 -4.48 20.38 -9.19
N PHE A 87 -4.78 19.52 -8.21
CA PHE A 87 -5.30 18.18 -8.42
C PHE A 87 -6.75 18.09 -7.96
N ASP A 88 -7.60 17.49 -8.79
CA ASP A 88 -9.01 17.27 -8.48
C ASP A 88 -9.23 16.18 -7.41
N GLY A 89 -10.48 15.88 -7.08
CA GLY A 89 -10.83 14.88 -6.07
C GLY A 89 -10.51 13.44 -6.46
N SER A 90 -10.22 13.17 -7.73
CA SER A 90 -9.70 11.88 -8.20
C SER A 90 -8.17 11.85 -8.23
N GLY A 91 -7.53 13.02 -8.12
CA GLY A 91 -6.08 13.20 -8.15
C GLY A 91 -5.53 13.51 -9.53
N TYR A 92 -6.38 13.83 -10.52
CA TYR A 92 -5.92 14.28 -11.82
C TYR A 92 -5.57 15.77 -11.78
N MET A 93 -4.45 16.11 -12.41
CA MET A 93 -3.96 17.47 -12.56
C MET A 93 -4.87 18.26 -13.51
N LEU A 94 -5.34 19.43 -13.07
CA LEU A 94 -6.17 20.33 -13.89
C LEU A 94 -5.37 21.39 -14.65
N ALA A 95 -4.21 21.81 -14.10
CA ALA A 95 -3.27 22.75 -14.71
C ALA A 95 -1.95 22.75 -13.94
#